data_AF-A0A7C5RZ58-F1
#
_entry.id   AF-A0A7C5RZ58-F1
#
_cell.length_a   1.000
_cell.length_b   1.000
_cell.length_c   1.000
_cell.angle_alpha   90.00
_cell.angle_beta   90.00
_cell.angle_gamma   90.00
#
_symmetry.space_group_name_H-M   'P 1'
#
loop_
_entity.id
_entity.type
_entity.pdbx_description
1 polymer ?
#
loop_
_entity_poly.entity_id
_entity_poly.type
_entity_poly.pdbx_seq_one_letter_code
_entity_poly.pdbx_strand_id
1 'polypeptide(L)'
;MKTFTTTQKREIPNYIRNCVQNLEYSSGVYLLLVRVEKGVWIEVGSLMKTHFPPGFYIYIGSAQNSLIKRLLRHLKRHKRLHWHIDYLLENPFAEIIGVYTIRAGKEYECRIARILSKKYESVMGFGCSDCSCRSHLFRLHPYSRFL
;
A
#
# COMPACT_ATOMS: atom_id res chain seq x y z
N MET A 1 -21.30 14.31 27.65
CA MET A 1 -19.99 15.00 27.52
C MET A 1 -19.35 14.59 26.21
N LYS A 2 -18.96 15.57 25.39
CA LYS A 2 -18.43 15.40 24.01
C LYS A 2 -17.04 14.77 24.03
N THR A 3 -16.76 13.87 23.08
CA THR A 3 -15.56 13.96 22.21
C THR A 3 -15.77 13.07 20.98
N PHE A 4 -16.42 13.63 19.95
CA PHE A 4 -16.24 13.14 18.60
C PHE A 4 -14.83 13.56 18.17
N THR A 5 -13.84 12.68 18.31
CA THR A 5 -12.57 12.87 17.60
C THR A 5 -12.78 12.44 16.16
N THR A 6 -13.41 13.31 15.36
CA THR A 6 -13.36 13.18 13.91
C THR A 6 -11.89 13.33 13.52
N THR A 7 -11.18 12.22 13.42
CA THR A 7 -9.77 12.25 13.02
C THR A 7 -9.77 12.59 11.54
N GLN A 8 -9.51 13.86 11.22
CA GLN A 8 -9.31 14.28 9.84
C GLN A 8 -8.11 13.52 9.27
N LYS A 9 -8.33 12.92 8.11
CA LYS A 9 -7.33 12.12 7.42
C LYS A 9 -6.24 13.03 6.86
N ARG A 10 -4.97 12.72 7.12
CA ARG A 10 -3.85 13.50 6.60
C ARG A 10 -3.84 13.50 5.07
N GLU A 11 -3.60 14.68 4.50
CA GLU A 11 -3.32 14.79 3.06
C GLU A 11 -1.98 14.14 2.73
N ILE A 12 -1.91 13.50 1.58
CA ILE A 12 -0.64 12.94 1.10
C ILE A 12 0.33 14.10 0.83
N PRO A 13 1.56 14.05 1.37
CA PRO A 13 2.54 15.09 1.15
C PRO A 13 2.74 15.42 -0.34
N ASN A 14 2.76 16.70 -0.68
CA ASN A 14 2.86 17.16 -2.07
C ASN A 14 4.11 16.65 -2.79
N TYR A 15 5.23 16.45 -2.07
CA TYR A 15 6.45 15.90 -2.66
C TYR A 15 6.21 14.50 -3.26
N ILE A 16 5.40 13.63 -2.64
CA ILE A 16 5.09 12.30 -3.17
C ILE A 16 4.32 12.41 -4.49
N ARG A 17 3.31 13.29 -4.53
CA ARG A 17 2.53 13.54 -5.74
C ARG A 17 3.41 14.07 -6.87
N ASN A 18 4.26 15.04 -6.57
CA ASN A 18 5.20 15.62 -7.53
C ASN A 18 6.19 14.57 -8.04
N CYS A 19 6.76 13.72 -7.18
CA CYS A 19 7.63 12.62 -7.60
C CYS A 19 6.94 11.68 -8.59
N VAL A 20 5.67 11.32 -8.33
CA VAL A 20 4.89 10.44 -9.24
C VAL A 20 4.58 11.11 -10.57
N GLN A 21 4.24 12.40 -10.57
CA GLN A 21 3.92 13.15 -11.80
C GLN A 21 5.14 13.36 -12.72
N ASN A 22 6.35 13.41 -12.14
CA ASN A 22 7.60 13.63 -12.86
C ASN A 22 8.36 12.33 -13.21
N LEU A 23 7.73 11.16 -13.12
CA LEU A 23 8.38 9.91 -13.54
C LEU A 23 8.66 9.92 -15.05
N GLU A 24 9.89 9.57 -15.43
CA GLU A 24 10.35 9.53 -16.83
C GLU A 24 9.90 8.26 -17.60
N TYR A 25 9.15 7.38 -16.96
CA TYR A 25 8.68 6.13 -17.54
C TYR A 25 7.27 5.77 -17.09
N SER A 26 6.54 5.06 -17.95
CA SER A 26 5.11 4.78 -17.79
C SER A 26 4.81 3.30 -17.49
N SER A 27 5.85 2.46 -17.35
CA SER A 27 5.73 1.04 -17.03
C SER A 27 6.74 0.59 -15.97
N GLY A 28 6.31 -0.26 -15.04
CA GLY A 28 7.20 -0.74 -13.99
C GLY A 28 6.52 -1.49 -12.85
N VAL A 29 7.33 -1.76 -11.83
CA VAL A 29 6.91 -2.22 -10.50
C VAL A 29 7.02 -1.04 -9.54
N TYR A 30 6.09 -0.94 -8.61
CA TYR A 30 6.10 0.07 -7.57
C TYR A 30 5.95 -0.53 -6.18
N LEU A 31 6.50 0.18 -5.20
CA LEU A 31 6.35 -0.13 -3.80
C LEU A 31 5.70 1.08 -3.11
N LEU A 32 4.65 0.83 -2.32
CA LEU A 32 4.02 1.84 -1.48
C LEU A 32 4.43 1.58 -0.04
N LEU A 33 5.12 2.54 0.58
CA LEU A 33 5.36 2.53 2.02
C LEU A 33 4.17 3.18 2.71
N VAL A 34 3.45 2.38 3.50
CA VAL A 34 2.21 2.77 4.16
C VAL A 34 2.43 2.76 5.67
N ARG A 35 2.09 3.86 6.32
CA ARG A 35 2.03 3.95 7.79
C ARG A 35 0.60 3.73 8.24
N VAL A 36 0.41 2.82 9.19
CA VAL A 36 -0.85 2.60 9.91
C VAL A 36 -0.68 3.11 11.34
N GLU A 37 -1.35 4.20 11.67
CA GLU A 37 -1.18 4.89 12.97
C GLU A 37 -1.90 4.19 14.11
N LYS A 38 -3.07 3.61 13.82
CA LYS A 38 -3.92 2.89 14.78
C LYS A 38 -4.34 1.56 14.18
N GLY A 39 -4.57 0.56 15.03
CA GLY A 39 -5.04 -0.74 14.59
C GLY A 39 -6.38 -0.61 13.89
N VAL A 40 -6.52 -1.17 12.69
CA VAL A 40 -7.75 -1.08 11.90
C VAL A 40 -8.16 -2.43 11.36
N TRP A 41 -9.47 -2.66 11.33
CA TRP A 41 -10.06 -3.80 10.65
C TRP A 41 -10.61 -3.35 9.32
N ILE A 42 -10.25 -4.06 8.25
CA ILE A 42 -10.66 -3.70 6.89
C ILE A 42 -11.25 -4.94 6.23
N GLU A 43 -12.41 -4.75 5.62
CA GLU A 43 -13.04 -5.73 4.74
C GLU A 43 -12.53 -5.47 3.32
N VAL A 44 -11.84 -6.46 2.74
CA VAL A 44 -11.15 -6.32 1.46
C VAL A 44 -11.74 -7.34 0.48
N GLY A 45 -12.87 -7.00 -0.13
CA GLY A 45 -13.53 -7.90 -1.10
C GLY A 45 -13.82 -9.28 -0.51
N SER A 46 -13.28 -10.34 -1.13
CA SER A 46 -13.44 -11.74 -0.68
C SER A 46 -12.46 -12.16 0.42
N LEU A 47 -11.47 -11.34 0.77
CA LEU A 47 -10.69 -11.58 1.98
C LEU A 47 -11.60 -11.32 3.18
N MET A 48 -11.74 -12.33 4.05
CA MET A 48 -12.34 -12.13 5.37
C MET A 48 -11.71 -10.90 6.05
N LYS A 49 -12.49 -10.27 6.92
CA LYS A 49 -12.12 -9.09 7.71
C LYS A 49 -10.68 -9.23 8.24
N THR A 50 -9.78 -8.39 7.72
CA THR A 50 -8.35 -8.46 8.00
C THR A 50 -7.96 -7.37 9.00
N HIS A 51 -7.21 -7.75 10.04
CA HIS A 51 -6.66 -6.80 11.01
C HIS A 51 -5.31 -6.26 10.57
N PHE A 52 -5.14 -4.95 10.64
CA PHE A 52 -3.90 -4.24 10.40
C PHE A 52 -3.47 -3.55 11.70
N PRO A 53 -2.58 -4.19 12.50
CA PRO A 53 -1.97 -3.53 13.64
C PRO A 53 -1.21 -2.24 13.25
N PRO A 54 -0.99 -1.31 14.19
CA PRO A 54 -0.13 -0.17 13.94
C PRO A 54 1.28 -0.60 13.47
N GLY A 55 1.85 0.18 12.56
CA GLY A 55 3.19 -0.02 12.04
C GLY A 55 3.36 0.40 10.59
N PHE A 56 4.50 0.02 10.02
CA PHE A 56 4.83 0.27 8.62
C PHE A 56 4.60 -0.97 7.78
N TYR A 57 4.01 -0.76 6.62
CA TYR A 57 3.69 -1.76 5.63
C TYR A 57 4.30 -1.40 4.29
N ILE A 58 4.72 -2.40 3.53
CA ILE A 58 5.15 -2.24 2.16
C ILE A 58 4.26 -3.06 1.23
N TYR A 59 3.58 -2.38 0.32
CA TYR A 59 2.80 -2.98 -0.75
C TYR A 59 3.61 -3.02 -2.04
N ILE A 60 3.55 -4.11 -2.79
CA ILE A 60 4.20 -4.25 -4.09
C ILE A 60 3.11 -4.40 -5.14
N GLY A 61 3.18 -3.61 -6.21
CA GLY A 61 2.30 -3.75 -7.36
C GLY A 61 3.05 -3.49 -8.65
N SER A 62 2.46 -3.86 -9.79
CA SER A 62 2.99 -3.51 -11.10
C SER A 62 1.99 -2.71 -11.92
N ALA A 63 2.49 -1.99 -12.92
CA ALA A 63 1.70 -1.33 -13.94
C ALA A 63 2.51 -1.28 -15.23
N GLN A 64 2.11 -2.04 -16.24
CA GLN A 64 2.92 -2.20 -17.46
C GLN A 64 2.55 -1.22 -18.58
N ASN A 65 1.43 -0.50 -18.48
CA ASN A 65 0.96 0.44 -19.50
C ASN A 65 0.53 1.81 -18.94
N SER A 66 0.58 2.00 -17.61
CA SER A 66 -0.06 3.16 -16.96
C SER A 66 0.42 3.41 -15.53
N LEU A 67 1.73 3.30 -15.29
CA LEU A 67 2.34 3.42 -13.97
C LEU A 67 1.94 4.71 -13.24
N ILE A 68 2.15 5.87 -13.88
CA ILE A 68 1.81 7.17 -13.31
C ILE A 68 0.32 7.23 -12.95
N LYS A 69 -0.57 6.83 -13.86
CA LYS A 69 -2.03 6.81 -13.62
C LYS A 69 -2.41 5.87 -12.47
N ARG A 70 -1.78 4.70 -12.36
CA ARG A 70 -2.04 3.73 -11.28
C ARG A 70 -1.59 4.26 -9.93
N LEU A 71 -0.40 4.86 -9.87
CA LEU A 71 0.12 5.50 -8.65
C LEU A 71 -0.76 6.68 -8.23
N LEU A 72 -1.07 7.62 -9.14
CA LEU A 72 -1.96 8.76 -8.86
C LEU A 72 -3.34 8.31 -8.36
N ARG A 73 -3.85 7.18 -8.85
CA ARG A 73 -5.09 6.60 -8.32
C ARG A 73 -4.93 6.16 -6.86
N HIS A 74 -3.86 5.45 -6.49
CA HIS A 74 -3.63 5.07 -5.10
C HIS A 74 -3.49 6.30 -4.19
N LEU A 75 -2.89 7.38 -4.71
CA LEU A 75 -2.79 8.66 -4.00
C LEU A 75 -4.15 9.38 -3.86
N LYS A 76 -5.10 9.15 -4.78
CA LYS A 76 -6.43 9.77 -4.73
C LYS A 76 -7.25 9.24 -3.55
N ARG A 77 -8.07 10.10 -2.94
CA ARG A 77 -9.08 9.76 -1.92
C ARG A 77 -10.47 9.73 -2.55
N HIS A 78 -11.46 9.11 -1.90
CA HIS A 78 -12.85 9.08 -2.36
C HIS A 78 -12.95 8.59 -3.82
N LYS A 79 -12.59 7.33 -4.00
CA LYS A 79 -12.55 6.65 -5.29
C LYS A 79 -13.28 5.32 -5.18
N ARG A 80 -13.72 4.79 -6.31
CA ARG A 80 -14.14 3.38 -6.37
C ARG A 80 -12.93 2.51 -5.98
N LEU A 81 -13.12 1.56 -5.08
CA LEU A 81 -12.02 0.69 -4.62
C LEU A 81 -11.89 -0.46 -5.60
N HIS A 82 -10.70 -0.63 -6.20
CA HIS A 82 -10.45 -1.65 -7.23
C HIS A 82 -9.37 -2.63 -6.80
N TRP A 83 -8.27 -2.15 -6.22
CA TRP A 83 -7.18 -2.99 -5.73
C TRP A 83 -7.31 -3.19 -4.22
N HIS A 84 -6.84 -4.33 -3.69
CA HIS A 84 -6.88 -4.60 -2.25
C HIS A 84 -6.26 -3.45 -1.42
N ILE A 85 -5.15 -2.88 -1.91
CA ILE A 85 -4.49 -1.74 -1.26
C ILE A 85 -5.37 -0.48 -1.19
N ASP A 86 -6.32 -0.29 -2.12
CA ASP A 86 -7.23 0.85 -2.09
C ASP A 86 -8.10 0.83 -0.82
N TYR A 87 -8.51 -0.35 -0.34
CA TYR A 87 -9.34 -0.51 0.86
C TYR A 87 -8.58 -0.07 2.12
N LEU A 88 -7.32 -0.48 2.25
CA LEU A 88 -6.44 -0.02 3.33
C LEU A 88 -6.23 1.49 3.24
N LEU A 89 -5.91 1.99 2.05
CA LEU A 89 -5.63 3.40 1.82
C LEU A 89 -6.86 4.31 1.97
N GLU A 90 -8.08 3.78 1.95
CA GLU A 90 -9.30 4.56 2.21
C GLU A 90 -9.55 4.77 3.71
N ASN A 91 -8.93 3.98 4.59
CA ASN A 91 -9.02 4.17 6.04
C ASN A 91 -8.26 5.43 6.52
N PRO A 92 -8.84 6.30 7.39
CA PRO A 92 -8.21 7.53 7.89
C PRO A 92 -6.87 7.36 8.60
N PHE A 93 -6.59 6.18 9.16
CA PHE A 93 -5.36 5.88 9.89
C PHE A 93 -4.26 5.27 9.03
N ALA A 94 -4.49 5.13 7.72
CA ALA A 94 -3.52 4.60 6.76
C ALA A 94 -3.06 5.68 5.76
N GLU A 95 -1.75 5.90 5.70
CA GLU A 95 -1.14 6.97 4.92
C GLU A 95 0.03 6.45 4.08
N ILE A 96 0.10 6.85 2.81
CA ILE A 96 1.31 6.62 2.00
C ILE A 96 2.34 7.66 2.41
N ILE A 97 3.47 7.17 2.93
CA ILE A 97 4.61 8.00 3.33
C ILE A 97 5.80 7.86 2.39
N GLY A 98 5.70 6.99 1.37
CA GLY A 98 6.74 6.83 0.35
C GLY A 98 6.25 6.03 -0.85
N VAL A 99 6.78 6.35 -2.02
CA VAL A 99 6.55 5.64 -3.29
C VAL A 99 7.90 5.37 -3.92
N TYR A 100 8.20 4.10 -4.18
CA TYR A 100 9.39 3.67 -4.90
C TYR A 100 8.96 3.03 -6.21
N THR A 101 9.74 3.23 -7.26
CA THR A 101 9.43 2.70 -8.60
C THR A 101 10.68 2.07 -9.20
N ILE A 102 10.46 1.00 -9.96
CA ILE A 102 11.50 0.25 -10.65
C ILE A 102 11.01 0.03 -12.08
N ARG A 103 11.78 0.51 -13.06
CA ARG A 103 11.54 0.24 -14.48
C ARG A 103 11.85 -1.23 -14.77
N ALA A 104 10.85 -2.08 -14.61
CA ALA A 104 10.97 -3.54 -14.72
C ALA A 104 9.65 -4.20 -15.17
N GLY A 105 9.77 -5.40 -15.72
CA GLY A 105 8.63 -6.23 -16.12
C GLY A 105 7.78 -6.71 -14.93
N LYS A 106 6.55 -7.14 -15.23
CA LYS A 106 5.57 -7.62 -14.22
C LYS A 106 6.14 -8.75 -13.34
N GLU A 107 7.00 -9.60 -13.89
CA GLU A 107 7.62 -10.72 -13.18
C GLU A 107 8.43 -10.28 -11.94
N TYR A 108 8.92 -9.04 -11.92
CA TYR A 108 9.66 -8.50 -10.79
C TYR A 108 8.76 -8.19 -9.58
N GLU A 109 7.46 -7.97 -9.77
CA GLU A 109 6.49 -7.83 -8.68
C GLU A 109 6.52 -9.07 -7.78
N CYS A 110 6.32 -10.24 -8.38
CA CYS A 110 6.34 -11.52 -7.67
C CYS A 110 7.74 -11.85 -7.13
N ARG A 111 8.82 -11.51 -7.85
CA ARG A 111 10.20 -11.73 -7.36
C ARG A 111 10.46 -10.95 -6.08
N ILE A 112 10.10 -9.66 -6.05
CA ILE A 112 10.26 -8.80 -4.88
C ILE A 112 9.37 -9.31 -3.73
N ALA A 113 8.12 -9.65 -4.00
CA ALA A 113 7.21 -10.21 -2.99
C ALA A 113 7.77 -11.49 -2.34
N ARG A 114 8.34 -12.41 -3.12
CA ARG A 114 8.99 -13.63 -2.60
C ARG A 114 10.24 -13.36 -1.77
N ILE A 115 10.97 -12.28 -2.04
CA ILE A 115 12.13 -11.89 -1.23
C ILE A 115 11.65 -11.33 0.11
N LEU A 116 10.67 -10.42 0.08
CA LEU A 116 10.14 -9.78 1.28
C LEU A 116 9.40 -10.76 2.19
N SER A 117 8.72 -11.77 1.64
CA SER A 117 8.03 -12.80 2.42
C SER A 117 8.95 -13.66 3.29
N LYS A 118 10.26 -13.71 2.96
CA LYS A 118 11.27 -14.40 3.78
C LYS A 118 11.71 -13.59 5.00
N LYS A 119 11.50 -12.26 4.98
CA LYS A 119 12.02 -11.32 5.97
C LYS A 119 10.93 -10.67 6.83
N TYR A 120 9.73 -10.51 6.28
CA TYR A 120 8.67 -9.71 6.88
C TYR A 120 7.35 -10.49 6.96
N GLU A 121 6.52 -10.11 7.93
CA GLU A 121 5.21 -10.71 8.15
C GLU A 121 4.31 -10.45 6.95
N SER A 122 3.76 -11.51 6.35
CA SER A 122 2.88 -11.43 5.18
C SER A 122 1.43 -11.18 5.61
N VAL A 123 0.75 -10.22 5.00
CA VAL A 123 -0.71 -10.09 5.12
C VAL A 123 -1.33 -11.11 4.15
N MET A 124 -1.62 -12.31 4.63
CA MET A 124 -1.98 -13.46 3.79
C MET A 124 -3.10 -13.16 2.78
N GLY A 125 -2.88 -13.53 1.53
CA GLY A 125 -3.83 -13.36 0.41
C GLY A 125 -3.95 -11.93 -0.14
N PHE A 126 -3.21 -10.97 0.40
CA PHE A 126 -3.36 -9.57 0.00
C PHE A 126 -2.68 -9.25 -1.33
N GLY A 127 -3.45 -8.82 -2.33
CA GLY A 127 -2.93 -8.29 -3.60
C GLY A 127 -2.31 -9.33 -4.53
N CYS A 128 -2.56 -10.62 -4.29
CA CYS A 128 -1.96 -11.73 -5.03
C CYS A 128 -2.99 -12.65 -5.70
N SER A 129 -4.19 -12.14 -6.02
CA SER A 129 -5.28 -12.96 -6.58
C SER A 129 -4.98 -13.57 -7.95
N ASP A 130 -4.02 -13.02 -8.70
CA ASP A 130 -3.60 -13.47 -10.02
C ASP A 130 -2.24 -14.19 -10.02
N CYS A 131 -1.72 -14.58 -8.85
CA CYS A 131 -0.45 -15.31 -8.74
C CYS A 131 -0.41 -16.25 -7.52
N SER A 132 0.67 -17.01 -7.39
CA SER A 132 0.88 -17.96 -6.28
C SER A 132 1.64 -17.36 -5.08
N CYS A 133 1.82 -16.04 -5.04
CA CYS A 133 2.44 -15.37 -3.90
C CYS A 133 1.56 -15.52 -2.64
N ARG A 134 2.19 -15.62 -1.47
CA ARG A 134 1.46 -15.61 -0.19
C ARG A 134 0.77 -14.27 0.07
N SER A 135 1.42 -13.18 -0.36
CA SER A 135 0.96 -11.81 -0.22
C SER A 135 1.85 -10.89 -1.06
N HIS A 136 1.31 -9.74 -1.45
CA HIS A 136 2.03 -8.57 -1.96
C HIS A 136 2.04 -7.40 -0.95
N LEU A 137 1.61 -7.64 0.30
CA LEU A 137 1.65 -6.66 1.38
C LEU A 137 2.34 -7.26 2.60
N PHE A 138 3.36 -6.57 3.09
CA PHE A 138 4.17 -7.04 4.20
C PHE A 138 4.27 -6.00 5.30
N ARG A 139 4.22 -6.43 6.56
CA ARG A 139 4.47 -5.57 7.71
C ARG A 139 5.97 -5.58 8.03
N LEU A 140 6.61 -4.41 7.99
CA LEU A 140 8.06 -4.27 8.14
C LEU A 140 8.49 -4.48 9.60
N HIS A 141 8.03 -3.62 10.51
CA HIS A 141 8.29 -3.71 11.95
C HIS A 141 7.14 -3.06 12.76
N PRO A 142 6.90 -3.51 14.00
CA PRO A 142 6.12 -2.77 14.99
C PRO A 142 6.85 -1.48 15.42
N TYR A 143 6.09 -0.45 15.81
CA TYR A 143 6.63 0.86 16.24
C TYR A 143 7.66 0.77 17.38
N SER A 144 7.59 -0.27 18.20
CA SER A 144 8.44 -0.50 19.38
C SER A 144 9.93 -0.73 19.09
N ARG A 145 10.37 -0.64 17.83
CA ARG A 145 11.79 -0.71 17.45
C ARG A 145 12.42 0.65 17.15
N PHE A 146 11.63 1.72 17.15
CA PHE A 146 12.07 3.09 16.86
C PHE A 146 11.75 4.08 18.00
N LEU A 147 11.25 3.56 19.13
CA LEU A 147 11.19 4.20 20.44
C LEU A 147 12.08 3.37 21.37
#